data_AF-A0A8T5PSQ1-F1
#
_entry.id   AF-A0A8T5PSQ1-F1
#
_cell.length_a   1.000
_cell.length_b   1.000
_cell.length_c   1.000
_cell.angle_alpha   90.00
_cell.angle_beta   90.00
_cell.angle_gamma   90.00
#
_symmetry.space_group_name_H-M   'P 1'
#
loop_
_entity.id
_entity.type
_entity.pdbx_description
1 polymer ?
#
loop_
_entity_poly.entity_id
_entity_poly.type
_entity_poly.pdbx_seq_one_letter_code
_entity_poly.pdbx_strand_id
1 'polypeptide(L)' 'MAKKTGCGLRCLIMKLIAILLAGAGLYVIVSGIMRQWAGMFPFTHVFLWYAGGFLLWCLAKYFKMKACDTCSL' A
#
# COMPACT_ATOMS: atom_id res chain seq x y z
N MET A 1 5.52 -20.54 -5.12
CA MET A 1 5.09 -19.39 -5.96
C MET A 1 5.85 -19.46 -7.27
N ALA A 2 5.18 -19.83 -8.36
CA ALA A 2 5.83 -20.02 -9.66
C ALA A 2 6.38 -18.68 -10.19
N LYS A 3 7.70 -18.60 -10.42
CA LYS A 3 8.33 -17.50 -11.16
C LYS A 3 7.92 -17.65 -12.63
N LYS A 4 6.95 -16.84 -13.08
CA LYS A 4 6.61 -16.73 -14.52
C LYS A 4 7.39 -15.58 -15.15
N THR A 5 8.38 -15.95 -15.94
CA THR A 5 9.18 -15.10 -16.83
C THR A 5 8.33 -14.70 -18.04
N GLY A 6 7.58 -13.60 -17.91
CA GLY A 6 6.75 -13.10 -19.00
C GLY A 6 5.74 -12.01 -18.61
N CYS A 7 6.06 -11.16 -17.62
CA CYS A 7 5.24 -9.97 -17.35
C CYS A 7 5.63 -8.87 -18.36
N GLY A 8 4.71 -8.46 -19.24
CA GLY A 8 4.92 -7.26 -20.06
C GLY A 8 5.16 -6.01 -19.19
N LEU A 9 5.75 -4.95 -19.78
CA LEU A 9 6.11 -3.69 -19.10
C LEU A 9 4.98 -3.13 -18.21
N ARG A 10 3.73 -3.32 -18.64
CA ARG A 10 2.50 -2.90 -17.94
C ARG A 10 2.30 -3.60 -16.58
N CYS A 11 2.62 -4.89 -16.45
CA CYS A 11 2.60 -5.63 -15.18
C CYS A 11 3.66 -5.09 -14.21
N LEU A 12 4.85 -4.77 -14.73
CA LEU A 12 5.97 -4.25 -13.95
C LEU A 12 5.64 -2.87 -13.37
N ILE A 13 5.06 -1.98 -14.19
CA ILE A 13 4.58 -0.65 -13.77
C ILE A 13 3.49 -0.78 -12.70
N MET A 14 2.49 -1.64 -12.88
CA MET A 14 1.43 -1.82 -11.87
C MET A 14 1.96 -2.37 -10.54
N LYS A 15 2.95 -3.29 -10.57
CA LYS A 15 3.62 -3.77 -9.35
C LYS A 15 4.41 -2.65 -8.66
N LEU A 16 5.08 -1.79 -9.43
CA LEU A 16 5.79 -0.64 -8.89
C LEU A 16 4.84 0.32 -8.16
N ILE A 17 3.70 0.63 -8.80
CA ILE A 17 2.64 1.46 -8.21
C ILE A 17 2.10 0.81 -6.93
N ALA A 18 1.84 -0.50 -6.94
CA ALA A 18 1.38 -1.22 -5.76
C ALA A 18 2.40 -1.16 -4.60
N ILE A 19 3.71 -1.25 -4.88
CA ILE A 19 4.76 -1.13 -3.87
C ILE A 19 4.82 0.31 -3.31
N LEU A 20 4.73 1.32 -4.17
CA LEU A 20 4.71 2.72 -3.74
C LEU A 20 3.49 3.02 -2.86
N LEU A 21 2.30 2.56 -3.23
CA LEU A 21 1.09 2.70 -2.41
C LEU A 21 1.19 1.96 -1.08
N ALA A 22 1.76 0.76 -1.06
CA ALA A 22 1.99 0.01 0.18
C ALA A 22 2.98 0.75 1.10
N GLY A 23 4.06 1.29 0.54
CA GLY A 23 5.03 2.10 1.26
C GLY A 23 4.42 3.39 1.81
N ALA A 24 3.61 4.08 1.01
CA ALA A 24 2.88 5.27 1.44
C ALA A 24 1.89 4.94 2.57
N GLY A 25 1.11 3.86 2.45
CA GLY A 25 0.20 3.41 3.50
C GLY A 25 0.92 3.09 4.81
N LEU A 26 2.07 2.40 4.73
CA LEU A 26 2.91 2.10 5.90
C LEU A 26 3.46 3.38 6.53
N TYR A 27 3.94 4.33 5.73
CA TYR A 27 4.45 5.61 6.20
C TYR A 27 3.39 6.42 6.96
N VAL A 28 2.16 6.46 6.45
CA VAL A 28 1.03 7.15 7.11
C VAL A 28 0.70 6.51 8.47
N ILE A 29 0.74 5.17 8.55
CA ILE A 29 0.51 4.45 9.82
C ILE A 29 1.63 4.74 10.82
N VAL A 30 2.90 4.64 10.39
CA VAL A 30 4.07 4.84 11.27
C VAL A 30 4.14 6.28 11.77
N SER A 31 3.90 7.26 10.89
CA SER A 31 3.85 8.66 11.28
C SER A 31 2.72 8.92 12.31
N GLY A 32 1.58 8.24 12.17
CA GLY A 32 0.51 8.26 13.16
C GLY A 32 0.87 7.69 14.51
N ILE A 33 1.51 6.52 14.52
CA ILE A 33 2.01 5.94 15.76
C ILE A 33 3.00 6.89 16.43
N MET A 34 3.94 7.48 15.67
CA MET A 34 4.92 8.41 16.23
C MET A 34 4.28 9.66 16.84
N ARG A 35 3.28 10.26 16.19
CA ARG A 35 2.58 11.43 16.76
C ARG A 35 1.72 11.09 17.97
N GLN A 36 1.17 9.88 18.01
CA GLN A 36 0.44 9.38 19.16
C GLN A 36 1.37 9.12 20.34
N TRP A 37 2.54 8.53 20.09
CA TRP A 37 3.58 8.28 21.11
C TRP A 37 4.20 9.58 21.64
N ALA A 38 4.33 10.59 20.79
CA ALA A 38 4.77 11.93 21.19
C ALA A 38 3.72 12.70 22.03
N GLY A 39 2.54 12.12 22.29
CA GLY A 39 1.47 12.77 23.04
C GLY A 39 0.89 14.01 22.36
N MET A 40 1.22 14.25 21.08
CA MET A 40 0.91 15.49 20.38
C MET A 40 -0.55 15.59 19.91
N PHE A 41 -1.25 14.46 19.75
CA PHE A 41 -2.61 14.43 19.21
C PHE A 41 -3.52 13.41 19.91
N PRO A 42 -4.81 13.74 20.14
CA PRO A 42 -5.79 12.79 20.66
C PRO A 42 -6.07 11.68 19.65
N PHE A 43 -6.44 10.50 20.16
CA PHE A 43 -6.63 9.26 19.39
C PHE A 43 -7.59 9.42 18.18
N THR A 44 -8.58 10.31 18.30
CA THR A 44 -9.54 10.66 17.23
C THR A 44 -8.87 11.23 15.99
N HIS A 45 -7.81 12.03 16.14
CA HIS A 45 -7.07 12.57 14.99
C HIS A 45 -6.15 11.55 14.34
N VAL A 46 -5.61 10.61 15.13
CA VAL A 46 -4.74 9.54 14.62
C VAL A 46 -5.56 8.48 13.87
N PHE A 47 -6.86 8.37 14.17
CA PHE A 47 -7.78 7.48 13.46
C PHE A 47 -7.82 7.72 11.95
N LEU A 48 -7.76 8.98 11.51
CA LEU A 48 -7.72 9.32 10.09
C LEU A 48 -6.45 8.80 9.40
N TRP A 49 -5.34 8.78 10.11
CA TRP A 49 -4.08 8.24 9.62
C TRP A 49 -4.07 6.71 9.58
N TYR A 50 -4.60 6.03 10.59
CA TYR A 50 -4.77 4.59 10.53
C TYR A 50 -5.75 4.18 9.42
N ALA A 51 -6.90 4.85 9.33
CA ALA A 51 -7.91 4.59 8.30
C ALA A 51 -7.37 4.88 6.90
N GLY A 52 -6.69 6.02 6.71
CA GLY A 52 -6.06 6.38 5.43
C GLY A 52 -4.95 5.42 5.03
N GLY A 53 -4.09 5.03 5.98
CA GLY A 53 -3.03 4.05 5.74
C GLY A 53 -3.58 2.67 5.41
N PHE A 54 -4.64 2.23 6.10
CA PHE A 54 -5.35 0.98 5.79
C PHE A 54 -6.01 1.02 4.40
N LEU A 55 -6.61 2.15 4.03
CA LEU A 55 -7.22 2.32 2.71
C LEU A 55 -6.17 2.25 1.58
N LEU A 56 -5.02 2.90 1.78
CA LEU A 56 -3.86 2.83 0.88
C LEU A 56 -3.32 1.40 0.76
N TRP A 57 -3.28 0.67 1.87
CA TRP A 57 -2.89 -0.75 1.87
C TRP A 57 -3.89 -1.61 1.09
N CYS A 58 -5.19 -1.40 1.27
CA CYS A 58 -6.24 -2.07 0.51
C CYS A 58 -6.12 -1.78 -1.00
N LEU A 59 -5.88 -0.52 -1.37
CA LEU A 59 -5.64 -0.12 -2.76
C LEU A 59 -4.38 -0.79 -3.33
N ALA A 60 -3.28 -0.80 -2.58
CA ALA A 60 -2.05 -1.48 -2.99
C ALA A 60 -2.28 -2.97 -3.27
N LYS A 61 -3.03 -3.66 -2.40
CA LYS A 61 -3.39 -5.07 -2.59
C LYS A 61 -4.29 -5.26 -3.80
N TYR A 62 -5.25 -4.38 -4.03
CA TYR A 62 -6.11 -4.39 -5.21
C TYR A 62 -5.31 -4.23 -6.50
N PHE A 63 -4.40 -3.25 -6.58
CA PHE A 63 -3.52 -3.05 -7.73
C PHE A 63 -2.59 -4.26 -7.96
N LYS A 64 -2.08 -4.86 -6.89
CA LYS A 64 -1.25 -6.06 -6.97
C LYS A 64 -2.01 -7.27 -7.55
N MET A 65 -3.27 -7.48 -7.17
CA MET A 65 -4.10 -8.56 -7.72
C MET A 65 -4.43 -8.30 -9.20
N LYS A 66 -4.81 -7.07 -9.57
CA LYS A 66 -5.05 -6.69 -10.97
C LYS A 66 -3.81 -6.83 -11.87
N ALA A 67 -2.62 -6.58 -11.32
CA ALA A 67 -1.36 -6.79 -12.04
C ALA A 67 -1.09 -8.27 -12.36
N CYS A 68 -1.58 -9.19 -11.51
CA CYS A 68 -1.49 -10.63 -11.76
C CYS A 68 -2.45 -11.08 -12.85
N ASP A 69 -3.67 -10.53 -12.92
CA ASP A 69 -4.65 -10.86 -13.99
C ASP A 69 -4.22 -10.38 -15.38
N THR A 70 -3.36 -9.35 -15.44
CA THR A 70 -2.79 -8.85 -16.70
C THR A 70 -1.59 -9.65 -17.18
N CYS A 71 -1.13 -10.64 -16.42
CA CYS A 71 -0.19 -11.64 -16.91
C CYS A 71 -0.99 -12.68 -17.69
N SER A 72 -1.15 -12.47 -19.00
CA SER A 72 -1.67 -13.52 -19.88
C SER A 72 -0.74 -14.73 -19.74
N LEU A 73 -1.34 -15.86 -19.34
CA LEU A 73 -0.69 -17.11 -19.02
C LEU A 73 0.10 -17.67 -20.20
#